data_AF-A0A3C0U970-F1
#
_entry.id   AF-A0A3C0U970-F1
#
_cell.length_a   1.000
_cell.length_b   1.000
_cell.length_c   1.000
_cell.angle_alpha   90.00
_cell.angle_beta   90.00
_cell.angle_gamma   90.00
#
_symmetry.space_group_name_H-M   'P 1'
#
loop_
_entity.id
_entity.type
_entity.pdbx_description
1 polymer ?
#
loop_
_entity_poly.entity_id
_entity_poly.type
_entity_poly.pdbx_seq_one_letter_code
_entity_poly.pdbx_strand_id
1 'polypeptide(L)' 'QTDGALETLGKVEGVAPEGIVIKKGDSQMDKAVQAALQKLIDDGTYLKILKYWGVEDGAISKPEINTPGE' A
#
# COMPACT_ATOMS: atom_id res chain seq x y z
N GLN A 1 14.10 -23.82 -10.71
CA GLN A 1 14.78 -22.55 -11.01
C GLN A 1 14.68 -22.37 -12.51
N THR A 2 14.02 -21.31 -12.99
CA THR A 2 13.89 -21.04 -14.43
C THR A 2 15.14 -20.27 -14.86
N ASP A 3 16.00 -20.85 -15.69
CA ASP A 3 17.26 -20.28 -16.18
C ASP A 3 17.05 -18.99 -17.01
N GLY A 4 16.65 -17.88 -16.38
CA GLY A 4 16.48 -16.57 -17.04
C GLY A 4 15.37 -16.49 -18.08
N ALA A 5 14.52 -17.52 -18.20
CA ALA A 5 13.50 -17.60 -19.25
C ALA A 5 12.29 -16.64 -19.07
N LEU A 6 12.27 -15.84 -17.99
CA LEU A 6 11.18 -14.92 -17.68
C LEU A 6 11.76 -13.51 -17.54
N GLU A 7 11.41 -12.64 -18.47
CA GLU A 7 11.65 -11.19 -18.40
C GLU A 7 10.31 -10.46 -18.27
N THR A 8 10.25 -9.46 -17.41
CA THR A 8 9.11 -8.55 -17.31
C THR A 8 9.04 -7.69 -18.57
N LEU A 9 8.02 -7.93 -19.40
CA LEU A 9 7.75 -7.13 -20.58
C LEU A 9 7.06 -5.82 -20.17
N GLY A 10 7.86 -4.78 -19.93
CA GLY A 10 7.36 -3.43 -19.65
C GLY A 10 7.16 -3.11 -18.17
N LYS A 11 6.55 -1.94 -17.91
CA LYS A 11 6.21 -1.49 -16.54
C LYS A 11 4.95 -2.22 -16.06
N VAL A 12 4.80 -2.36 -14.75
CA VAL A 12 3.54 -2.85 -14.15
C VAL A 12 2.42 -1.88 -14.54
N GLU A 13 1.51 -2.34 -15.40
CA GLU A 13 0.30 -1.59 -15.77
C GLU A 13 -0.86 -1.99 -14.84
N GLY A 14 -1.74 -1.04 -14.49
CA GLY A 14 -2.93 -1.32 -13.69
C GLY A 14 -2.69 -1.41 -12.18
N VAL A 15 -1.67 -0.71 -11.64
CA VAL A 15 -1.51 -0.53 -10.19
C VAL A 15 -2.75 0.18 -9.64
N ALA A 16 -3.69 -0.60 -9.12
CA ALA A 16 -4.76 -0.09 -8.30
C ALA A 16 -4.22 0.13 -6.88
N PRO A 17 -4.59 1.20 -6.19
CA PRO A 17 -4.24 1.35 -4.79
C PRO A 17 -4.90 0.23 -3.99
N GLU A 18 -4.08 -0.61 -3.36
CA GLU A 18 -4.52 -1.62 -2.41
C GLU A 18 -5.02 -0.93 -1.13
N GLY A 19 -6.15 -1.39 -0.60
CA GLY A 19 -6.81 -0.78 0.56
C GLY A 19 -6.87 -1.71 1.76
N ILE A 20 -6.80 -1.14 2.97
CA ILE A 20 -7.13 -1.86 4.21
C ILE A 20 -8.64 -1.74 4.44
N VAL A 21 -9.35 -2.87 4.38
CA VAL A 21 -10.82 -2.90 4.54
C VAL A 21 -11.18 -2.82 6.02
N ILE A 22 -12.07 -1.88 6.36
CA ILE A 22 -12.59 -1.65 7.71
C ILE A 22 -14.12 -1.75 7.69
N LYS A 23 -14.72 -2.09 8.83
CA LYS A 23 -16.18 -2.17 8.97
C LYS A 23 -16.82 -0.81 8.66
N LYS A 24 -17.80 -0.80 7.76
CA LYS A 24 -18.56 0.42 7.42
C LYS A 24 -19.10 1.12 8.67
N GLY A 25 -18.81 2.41 8.78
CA GLY A 25 -19.24 3.26 9.89
C GLY A 25 -18.32 3.25 11.12
N ASP A 26 -17.26 2.45 11.13
CA ASP A 26 -16.27 2.44 12.22
C ASP A 26 -15.21 3.54 12.04
N SER A 27 -15.66 4.79 12.15
CA SER A 27 -14.80 5.97 11.96
C SER A 27 -13.62 6.04 12.95
N GLN A 28 -13.73 5.37 14.10
CA GLN A 28 -12.64 5.30 15.07
C GLN A 28 -11.53 4.38 14.54
N MET A 29 -11.91 3.21 14.02
CA MET A 29 -10.97 2.29 13.41
C MET A 29 -10.34 2.87 12.13
N ASP A 30 -11.12 3.55 11.30
CA ASP A 30 -10.63 4.24 10.08
C ASP A 30 -9.47 5.19 10.42
N LYS A 31 -9.69 6.09 11.38
CA LYS A 31 -8.69 7.07 11.82
C LYS A 31 -7.48 6.43 12.49
N ALA A 32 -7.69 5.39 13.29
CA ALA A 32 -6.61 4.70 13.97
C ALA A 32 -5.68 4.00 12.97
N VAL A 33 -6.23 3.29 11.99
CA VAL A 33 -5.45 2.62 10.94
C VAL A 33 -4.74 3.64 10.04
N GLN A 34 -5.42 4.72 9.64
CA GLN A 34 -4.81 5.78 8.84
C GLN A 34 -3.61 6.40 9.57
N ALA A 35 -3.76 6.75 10.85
CA ALA A 35 -2.69 7.35 11.64
C ALA A 35 -1.52 6.38 11.86
N ALA A 36 -1.80 5.10 12.10
CA ALA A 36 -0.76 4.08 12.24
C ALA A 36 0.04 3.92 10.94
N LEU A 37 -0.63 3.85 9.79
CA LEU A 37 0.03 3.73 8.49
C LEU A 37 0.84 4.99 8.15
N GLN A 38 0.30 6.19 8.41
CA GLN A 38 1.06 7.44 8.24
C GLN A 38 2.34 7.44 9.09
N LYS A 39 2.26 6.98 10.34
CA LYS A 39 3.45 6.90 11.20
C LYS A 39 4.53 5.97 10.63
N LEU A 40 4.14 4.81 10.08
CA LEU A 40 5.07 3.88 9.44
C LEU A 40 5.69 4.47 8.15
N ILE A 41 4.95 5.31 7.43
CA ILE A 41 5.47 6.07 6.28
C ILE A 41 6.51 7.09 6.78
N ASP A 42 6.15 7.89 7.77
CA ASP A 42 6.97 8.99 8.29
C ASP A 42 8.29 8.49 8.92
N ASP A 43 8.26 7.35 9.62
CA ASP A 43 9.45 6.75 10.24
C ASP A 43 10.25 5.82 9.30
N GLY A 44 9.79 5.67 8.06
CA GLY A 44 10.44 4.88 7.01
C GLY A 44 10.29 3.37 7.16
N THR A 45 9.57 2.88 8.17
CA THR A 45 9.30 1.44 8.34
C THR A 45 8.52 0.87 7.16
N TYR A 46 7.54 1.61 6.65
CA TYR A 46 6.75 1.21 5.48
C TYR A 46 7.64 0.94 4.26
N LEU A 47 8.53 1.87 3.92
CA LEU A 47 9.44 1.70 2.78
C LEU A 47 10.41 0.52 2.97
N LYS A 48 10.87 0.28 4.21
CA LYS A 48 11.71 -0.89 4.51
C LYS A 48 10.95 -2.20 4.25
N ILE A 49 9.67 -2.27 4.64
CA ILE A 49 8.82 -3.44 4.40
C ILE A 49 8.65 -3.66 2.89
N LEU A 50 8.32 -2.63 2.11
CA LEU A 50 8.10 -2.80 0.68
C LEU A 50 9.36 -3.27 -0.06
N LYS A 51 10.52 -2.69 0.26
CA LYS A 51 11.81 -3.10 -0.31
C LYS A 51 12.18 -4.54 0.05
N TYR A 52 11.85 -4.99 1.25
CA TYR A 52 12.08 -6.37 1.66
C TYR A 52 11.30 -7.36 0.77
N TRP A 53 10.11 -6.96 0.32
CA TRP A 53 9.24 -7.78 -0.54
C TRP A 53 9.38 -7.48 -2.04
N GLY A 54 10.20 -6.52 -2.44
CA GLY A 54 10.41 -6.14 -3.85
C GLY A 54 9.19 -5.47 -4.51
N VAL A 55 8.37 -4.76 -3.73
CA VAL A 55 7.12 -4.11 -4.17
C VAL A 55 7.12 -2.60 -3.91
N GLU A 56 8.29 -1.98 -3.77
CA GLU A 56 8.44 -0.55 -3.51
C GLU A 56 7.88 0.37 -4.59
N ASP A 57 7.71 -0.13 -5.81
CA ASP A 57 7.07 0.63 -6.91
C ASP A 57 5.60 0.97 -6.61
N GLY A 58 4.96 0.26 -5.68
CA GLY A 58 3.61 0.53 -5.20
C GLY A 58 3.53 1.44 -3.97
N ALA A 59 4.63 2.06 -3.54
CA ALA A 59 4.67 2.89 -2.35
C ALA A 59 3.78 4.14 -2.48
N ILE A 60 3.01 4.43 -1.42
CA ILE A 60 2.28 5.69 -1.26
C ILE A 60 2.94 6.61 -0.23
N SER A 61 2.72 7.92 -0.37
CA SER A 61 3.21 8.94 0.58
C SER A 61 2.17 9.36 1.62
N LYS A 62 0.89 9.13 1.34
CA LYS A 62 -0.23 9.50 2.21
C LYS A 62 -1.34 8.47 2.10
N PRO A 63 -1.80 7.87 3.22
CA PRO A 63 -2.96 6.99 3.22
C PRO A 63 -4.25 7.80 3.27
N GLU A 64 -5.20 7.47 2.41
CA GLU A 64 -6.51 8.11 2.32
C GLU A 64 -7.62 7.16 2.79
N ILE A 65 -8.67 7.71 3.40
CA ILE A 65 -9.87 6.95 3.78
C ILE A 65 -10.87 7.10 2.64
N ASN A 66 -11.24 6.00 2.00
CA ASN A 66 -12.31 5.98 1.02
C ASN A 66 -13.65 5.69 1.70
N THR A 67 -14.46 6.71 1.93
CA THR A 67 -15.84 6.55 2.42
C THR A 67 -16.79 6.36 1.23
N PRO A 68 -17.58 5.28 1.16
CA PRO A 68 -18.59 5.13 0.10
C PRO A 68 -19.66 6.22 0.29
N GLY A 69 -19.59 7.31 -0.49
CA GLY A 69 -20.53 8.44 -0.38
C GLY A 69 -20.10 9.82 -0.89
N GLU A 70 -18.89 9.97 -1.46
CA GLU A 70 -18.55 11.10 -2.35
C GLU A 70 -18.37 10.62 -3.79
#